data_AF-A0A533U986-F1
#
_entry.id   AF-A0A533U986-F1
#
_cell.length_a   1.000
_cell.length_b   1.000
_cell.length_c   1.000
_cell.angle_alpha   90.00
_cell.angle_beta   90.00
_cell.angle_gamma   90.00
#
_symmetry.space_group_name_H-M   'P 1'
#
loop_
_entity.id
_entity.type
_entity.pdbx_description
1 polymer ?
#
loop_
_entity_poly.entity_id
_entity_poly.type
_entity_poly.pdbx_seq_one_letter_code
_entity_poly.pdbx_strand_id
1 'polypeptide(L)' 'MSDSIVKLQSLLNRDCKIEKTYPSVYGSDAETNIITVEVRCPDGQLHKIRAYREEANVLREFIRTREILDK' A
#
# COMPACT_ATOMS: atom_id res chain seq x y z
N MET A 1 14.88 0.72 3.47
CA MET A 1 13.40 0.63 3.53
C MET A 1 12.85 1.84 2.79
N SER A 2 11.85 1.65 1.94
CA SER A 2 11.20 2.76 1.23
C SER A 2 10.31 3.58 2.16
N ASP A 3 10.22 4.89 1.93
CA ASP A 3 9.42 5.83 2.74
C ASP A 3 7.95 5.40 2.79
N SER A 4 7.42 4.96 1.65
CA SER A 4 6.05 4.48 1.53
C SER A 4 5.78 3.21 2.37
N ILE A 5 6.76 2.32 2.52
CA ILE A 5 6.62 1.13 3.37
C ILE A 5 6.63 1.52 4.85
N VAL A 6 7.53 2.41 5.26
CA VAL A 6 7.60 2.88 6.64
C VAL A 6 6.28 3.55 7.01
N LYS A 7 5.75 4.39 6.12
CA LYS A 7 4.45 5.06 6.30
C LYS A 7 3.29 4.06 6.40
N LEU A 8 3.25 3.05 5.53
CA LEU A 8 2.23 2.01 5.57
C LEU A 8 2.31 1.22 6.87
N GLN A 9 3.48 0.74 7.26
CA GLN A 9 3.69 0.02 8.51
C GLN A 9 3.25 0.84 9.74
N SER A 10 3.59 2.13 9.77
CA SER A 10 3.18 3.00 10.86
C SER A 10 1.66 3.14 10.97
N LEU A 11 0.93 3.14 9.85
CA LEU A 11 -0.55 3.16 9.89
C LEU A 11 -1.11 1.81 10.32
N LEU A 12 -0.56 0.70 9.81
CA LEU A 12 -1.00 -0.65 10.18
C LEU A 12 -0.78 -0.93 11.68
N ASN A 13 0.30 -0.42 12.26
CA ASN A 13 0.57 -0.53 13.71
C ASN A 13 -0.41 0.28 14.58
N ARG A 14 -1.23 1.16 13.98
CA ARG A 14 -2.27 1.95 14.65
C ARG A 14 -3.67 1.37 14.42
N ASP A 15 -3.78 0.08 14.10
CA ASP A 15 -5.03 -0.61 13.74
C ASP A 15 -5.73 -0.06 12.49
N CYS A 16 -5.03 0.71 11.66
CA CYS A 16 -5.56 1.13 10.37
C CYS A 16 -5.50 -0.04 9.38
N LYS A 17 -6.48 -0.11 8.47
CA LYS A 17 -6.64 -1.20 7.50
C LYS A 17 -6.49 -0.69 6.08
N ILE A 18 -5.85 -1.48 5.22
CA ILE A 18 -5.82 -1.20 3.79
C ILE A 18 -7.25 -1.39 3.27
N GLU A 19 -7.80 -0.34 2.68
CA GLU A 19 -9.15 -0.36 2.10
C GLU A 19 -9.10 -0.65 0.60
N LYS A 20 -8.19 0.02 -0.12
CA LYS A 20 -8.05 -0.12 -1.58
C LYS A 20 -6.61 0.08 -2.02
N THR A 21 -6.25 -0.59 -3.11
CA THR A 21 -4.99 -0.41 -3.82
C THR A 21 -5.26 -0.14 -5.30
N TYR A 22 -4.55 0.85 -5.85
CA TYR A 22 -4.64 1.28 -7.24
C TYR A 22 -3.26 1.28 -7.89
N PRO A 23 -3.10 0.84 -9.15
CA PRO A 23 -4.10 0.17 -9.97
C PRO A 23 -4.54 -1.16 -9.35
N SER A 24 -5.82 -1.51 -9.50
CA SER A 24 -6.35 -2.77 -8.97
C SER A 24 -6.06 -3.95 -9.90
N VAL A 25 -5.74 -3.67 -11.17
CA VAL A 25 -5.25 -4.65 -12.13
C VAL A 25 -3.78 -4.95 -11.81
N TYR A 26 -3.36 -6.18 -12.11
CA TYR A 26 -1.97 -6.63 -12.03
C TYR A 26 -1.43 -6.84 -13.46
N GLY A 27 -0.27 -6.27 -13.82
CA GLY A 27 0.39 -6.39 -15.13
C GLY A 27 0.16 -5.28 -16.19
N SER A 28 -0.48 -4.17 -15.85
CA SER A 28 -0.66 -2.99 -16.72
C SER A 28 0.56 -2.07 -16.73
N ASP A 29 0.83 -1.39 -17.85
CA ASP A 29 1.91 -0.40 -18.02
C ASP A 29 1.84 0.78 -17.02
N ALA A 30 0.63 1.03 -16.48
CA ALA A 30 0.42 2.02 -15.41
C ALA A 30 0.97 1.57 -14.04
N GLU A 31 1.07 0.27 -13.80
CA GLU A 31 1.47 -0.30 -12.50
C GLU A 31 2.97 -0.24 -12.23
N THR A 32 3.78 -0.25 -13.28
CA THR A 32 5.24 -0.12 -13.15
C THR A 32 5.65 1.30 -12.77
N ASN A 33 4.74 2.27 -12.89
CA ASN A 33 5.03 3.68 -12.69
C ASN A 33 4.48 4.24 -11.37
N ILE A 34 3.32 3.77 -10.90
CA ILE A 34 2.70 4.28 -9.67
C ILE A 34 1.79 3.24 -9.01
N ILE A 35 1.82 3.21 -7.68
CA ILE A 35 0.80 2.56 -6.85
C ILE A 35 0.27 3.56 -5.82
N THR A 36 -1.04 3.52 -5.57
CA THR A 36 -1.72 4.26 -4.51
C THR A 36 -2.41 3.29 -3.57
N VAL A 37 -2.12 3.40 -2.28
CA VAL A 37 -2.72 2.60 -1.20
C VAL A 37 -3.59 3.52 -0.36
N GLU A 38 -4.87 3.19 -0.26
CA GLU A 38 -5.80 3.85 0.64
C GLU A 38 -5.92 3.04 1.92
N VAL A 39 -5.69 3.69 3.05
CA VAL A 39 -5.68 3.09 4.38
C VAL A 39 -6.70 3.83 5.23
N ARG A 40 -7.68 3.12 5.79
CA ARG A 40 -8.69 3.66 6.69
C ARG A 40 -8.33 3.32 8.13
N CYS A 41 -8.23 4.34 8.97
CA CYS A 41 -8.00 4.21 10.39
C CYS A 41 -9.33 4.06 11.16
N PRO A 42 -9.31 3.50 12.38
CA PRO A 42 -10.53 3.28 13.18
C PRO A 42 -11.25 4.57 13.59
N ASP A 43 -10.55 5.71 13.57
CA ASP A 43 -11.11 7.05 13.74
C ASP A 43 -11.84 7.59 12.50
N GLY A 44 -11.89 6.78 11.42
CA GLY A 44 -12.51 7.14 10.15
C GLY A 44 -11.62 7.91 9.19
N GLN A 45 -10.39 8.27 9.59
CA GLN A 45 -9.46 8.98 8.71
C GLN A 45 -8.98 8.09 7.57
N LEU A 46 -8.96 8.66 6.36
CA LEU A 46 -8.45 8.01 5.15
C LEU A 46 -7.07 8.59 4.80
N HIS A 47 -6.06 7.74 4.83
CA HIS A 47 -4.71 8.07 4.41
C HIS A 47 -4.42 7.48 3.03
N LYS A 48 -3.74 8.27 2.19
CA LYS A 48 -3.28 7.81 0.87
C LYS A 48 -1.76 7.78 0.85
N ILE A 49 -1.20 6.64 0.47
CA ILE A 49 0.23 6.45 0.25
C ILE A 49 0.44 6.25 -1.23
N ARG A 50 1.32 7.04 -1.84
CA ARG A 50 1.66 6.93 -3.26
C ARG A 50 3.14 6.62 -3.37
N ALA A 51 3.45 5.58 -4.13
CA ALA A 51 4.82 5.21 -4.45
C ALA A 51 4.97 5.15 -5.97
N TYR A 52 6.18 5.43 -6.46
CA TYR A 52 6.46 5.55 -7.88
C TYR A 52 7.60 4.63 -8.29
N ARG A 53 7.59 4.17 -9.54
CA ARG A 53 8.67 3.37 -10.16
C ARG A 53 9.09 2.20 -9.27
N GLU A 54 10.38 2.11 -8.93
CA GLU A 54 10.92 1.06 -8.05
C GLU A 54 10.22 1.01 -6.69
N GLU A 55 9.90 2.16 -6.11
CA GLU A 55 9.19 2.21 -4.82
C GLU A 55 7.79 1.61 -4.92
N ALA A 56 7.12 1.76 -6.07
CA ALA A 56 5.81 1.18 -6.31
C ALA A 56 5.88 -0.35 -6.31
N ASN A 57 6.90 -0.92 -6.95
CA ASN A 57 7.12 -2.37 -6.96
C ASN A 57 7.36 -2.91 -5.54
N VAL A 58 8.26 -2.28 -4.79
CA VAL A 58 8.59 -2.73 -3.42
C VAL A 58 7.38 -2.60 -2.49
N LEU A 59 6.63 -1.50 -2.54
CA LEU A 59 5.42 -1.31 -1.72
C LEU A 59 4.36 -2.37 -2.03
N ARG A 60 4.21 -2.73 -3.31
CA ARG A 60 3.25 -3.74 -3.73
C ARG A 60 3.61 -5.13 -3.23
N GLU A 61 4.87 -5.54 -3.38
CA GLU A 61 5.34 -6.83 -2.88
C GLU A 61 5.15 -6.94 -1.36
N PHE A 62 5.37 -5.84 -0.65
CA PHE A 62 5.11 -5.75 0.78
C PHE A 62 3.64 -6.01 1.13
N ILE A 63 2.70 -5.34 0.44
CA ILE A 63 1.25 -5.52 0.65
C ILE A 63 0.86 -6.97 0.35
N ARG A 64 1.29 -7.52 -0.79
CA ARG A 64 0.99 -8.90 -1.20
C ARG A 64 1.46 -9.92 -0.17
N THR A 65 2.69 -9.75 0.32
CA THR A 65 3.26 -10.66 1.33
C THR A 65 2.44 -10.61 2.61
N ARG A 66 1.95 -9.43 3.00
CA ARG A 66 1.13 -9.27 4.19
C ARG A 66 -0.27 -9.86 4.05
N GLU A 67 -0.94 -9.67 2.91
CA GLU A 67 -2.25 -10.30 2.64
C GLU A 67 -2.22 -11.84 2.66
N ILE A 68 -1.06 -12.44 2.37
CA ILE A 68 -0.86 -13.88 2.48
C ILE A 68 -0.68 -14.31 3.95
N LEU A 69 -0.06 -13.47 4.78
CA LEU A 69 0.22 -13.76 6.19
C LEU A 69 -0.97 -13.49 7.12
N ASP A 70 -1.87 -12.58 6.74
CA ASP A 70 -3.12 -12.28 7.46
C ASP A 70 -4.28 -13.27 7.10
N LYS A 71 -4.03 -14.26 6.23
CA LYS A 71 -4.94 -15.37 5.93
C LYS A 71 -4.69 -16.57 6.82
#